data_AF-A0A522PQN8-F1
#
_entry.id   AF-A0A522PQN8-F1
#
_cell.length_a   1.000
_cell.length_b   1.000
_cell.length_c   1.000
_cell.angle_alpha   90.00
_cell.angle_beta   90.00
_cell.angle_gamma   90.00
#
_symmetry.space_group_name_H-M   'P 1'
#
loop_
_entity.id
_entity.type
_entity.pdbx_description
1 polymer ?
#
loop_
_entity_poly.entity_id
_entity_poly.type
_entity_poly.pdbx_seq_one_letter_code
_entity_poly.pdbx_strand_id
1 'polypeptide(L)'
;MVSAAATRVRSEAALRDPERIIRALIDSAVDHYLPALDRIGDFINRLEDRVIRNPVPPTLREIFHLKRVLLDLRRTATSMREVANGLVRRFDTARSGARESIDQDLRFYYRGVYEHAVRVVDFIETYRDLLAGSIDVYLSAVANRTNEVMKILTLWGTIAMPLLVLTNFYGMNVRLPLEQNPYALAPIGLIMVASTILVFIYIRRKHWM
;
A
#
# COMPACT_ATOMS: atom_id res chain seq x y z
N MET A 1 12.44 -22.84 -13.43
CA MET A 1 11.23 -23.60 -13.06
C MET A 1 11.43 -25.10 -13.24
N VAL A 2 11.77 -25.61 -14.43
CA VAL A 2 12.04 -27.05 -14.64
C VAL A 2 13.43 -27.48 -14.13
N SER A 3 14.45 -26.61 -14.21
CA SER A 3 15.85 -27.01 -13.95
C SER A 3 16.14 -27.49 -12.52
N ALA A 4 15.61 -26.85 -11.47
CA ALA A 4 15.89 -27.24 -10.08
C ALA A 4 15.10 -28.50 -9.67
N ALA A 5 13.83 -28.58 -10.07
CA ALA A 5 13.02 -29.78 -9.92
C ALA A 5 13.60 -30.96 -10.70
N ALA A 6 14.03 -30.74 -11.95
CA ALA A 6 14.66 -31.77 -12.79
C ALA A 6 16.00 -32.23 -12.22
N THR A 7 16.79 -31.35 -11.58
CA THR A 7 18.09 -31.74 -11.01
C THR A 7 17.92 -32.62 -9.76
N ARG A 8 16.89 -32.40 -8.93
CA ARG A 8 16.54 -33.32 -7.82
C ARG A 8 15.93 -34.64 -8.30
N VAL A 9 15.08 -34.58 -9.33
CA VAL A 9 14.43 -35.77 -9.94
C VAL A 9 15.42 -36.63 -10.75
N ARG A 10 16.53 -36.07 -11.25
CA ARG A 10 17.55 -36.79 -12.04
C ARG A 10 18.52 -37.64 -11.19
N SER A 11 18.40 -37.63 -9.86
CA SER A 11 19.08 -38.64 -9.05
C SER A 11 18.44 -40.02 -9.29
N GLU A 12 19.19 -40.95 -9.89
CA GLU A 12 18.73 -42.23 -10.47
C GLU A 12 17.91 -43.14 -9.53
N ALA A 13 17.88 -42.86 -8.23
CA ALA A 13 17.12 -43.63 -7.24
C ALA A 13 15.68 -43.11 -6.99
N ALA A 14 15.31 -41.92 -7.48
CA ALA A 14 14.00 -41.31 -7.22
C ALA A 14 12.90 -41.77 -8.20
N LEU A 15 13.26 -42.32 -9.36
CA LEU A 15 12.32 -42.65 -10.44
C LEU A 15 11.66 -44.04 -10.33
N ARG A 16 11.93 -44.80 -9.26
CA ARG A 16 11.37 -46.15 -9.08
C ARG A 16 10.09 -46.20 -8.24
N ASP A 17 9.77 -45.12 -7.52
CA ASP A 17 8.63 -45.08 -6.60
C ASP A 17 7.71 -43.88 -6.91
N PRO A 18 6.47 -44.10 -7.38
CA PRO A 18 5.53 -43.02 -7.70
C PRO A 18 5.32 -42.02 -6.56
N GLU A 19 5.38 -42.48 -5.30
CA GLU A 19 5.17 -41.64 -4.13
C GLU A 19 6.29 -40.61 -3.95
N ARG A 20 7.54 -41.00 -4.22
CA ARG A 20 8.69 -40.09 -4.16
C ARG A 20 8.62 -39.00 -5.23
N ILE A 21 8.14 -39.33 -6.42
CA ILE A 21 7.97 -38.36 -7.51
C ILE A 21 6.93 -37.31 -7.12
N ILE A 22 5.79 -37.74 -6.56
CA ILE A 22 4.74 -36.85 -6.08
C ILE A 22 5.26 -35.93 -4.98
N ARG A 23 5.98 -36.49 -3.98
CA ARG A 23 6.60 -35.69 -2.91
C ARG A 23 7.56 -34.64 -3.44
N ALA A 24 8.47 -35.02 -4.35
CA ALA A 24 9.41 -34.08 -4.95
C ALA A 24 8.72 -32.95 -5.73
N LEU A 25 7.61 -33.25 -6.40
CA LEU A 25 6.82 -32.26 -7.13
C LEU A 25 6.12 -31.29 -6.17
N ILE A 26 5.50 -31.82 -5.10
CA ILE A 26 4.82 -31.02 -4.08
C ILE A 26 5.84 -30.12 -3.36
N ASP A 27 6.96 -30.68 -2.89
CA ASP A 27 8.03 -29.90 -2.25
C ASP A 27 8.52 -28.78 -3.16
N SER A 28 8.78 -29.11 -4.43
CA SER A 28 9.18 -28.08 -5.39
C SER A 28 8.10 -27.03 -5.62
N ALA A 29 6.81 -27.33 -5.47
CA ALA A 29 5.77 -26.31 -5.57
C ALA A 29 5.72 -25.45 -4.30
N VAL A 30 5.79 -26.08 -3.14
CA VAL A 30 5.71 -25.46 -1.81
C VAL A 30 6.90 -24.54 -1.54
N ASP A 31 8.12 -24.99 -1.82
CA ASP A 31 9.38 -24.28 -1.54
C ASP A 31 9.47 -22.89 -2.20
N HIS A 32 8.68 -22.64 -3.26
CA HIS A 32 8.72 -21.36 -3.99
C HIS A 32 7.74 -20.31 -3.45
N TYR A 33 6.78 -20.69 -2.59
CA TYR A 33 5.79 -19.74 -2.07
C TYR A 33 6.42 -18.71 -1.14
N LEU A 34 7.22 -19.14 -0.15
CA LEU A 34 7.83 -18.20 0.80
C LEU A 34 8.79 -17.20 0.13
N PRO A 35 9.74 -17.61 -0.73
CA PRO A 35 10.59 -16.64 -1.43
C PRO A 35 9.82 -15.67 -2.33
N ALA A 36 8.68 -16.10 -2.91
CA ALA A 36 7.81 -15.22 -3.68
C ALA A 36 7.09 -14.21 -2.77
N LEU A 37 6.60 -14.67 -1.61
CA LEU A 37 6.00 -13.81 -0.60
C LEU A 37 6.99 -12.80 -0.03
N ASP A 38 8.24 -13.18 0.25
CA ASP A 38 9.28 -12.26 0.73
C ASP A 38 9.50 -11.11 -0.26
N ARG A 39 9.59 -11.42 -1.56
CA ARG A 39 9.69 -10.40 -2.61
C ARG A 39 8.48 -9.49 -2.68
N ILE A 40 7.29 -10.03 -2.44
CA ILE A 40 6.05 -9.25 -2.35
C ILE A 40 6.09 -8.35 -1.13
N GLY A 41 6.51 -8.84 0.03
CA GLY A 41 6.70 -8.05 1.25
C GLY A 41 7.65 -6.88 1.03
N ASP A 42 8.81 -7.12 0.43
CA ASP A 42 9.76 -6.06 0.07
C ASP A 42 9.14 -5.03 -0.89
N PHE A 43 8.30 -5.47 -1.81
CA PHE A 43 7.59 -4.57 -2.72
C PHE A 43 6.53 -3.73 -2.00
N ILE A 44 5.79 -4.32 -1.05
CA ILE A 44 4.82 -3.61 -0.20
C ILE A 44 5.52 -2.53 0.61
N ASN A 45 6.65 -2.85 1.26
CA ASN A 45 7.43 -1.87 2.03
C ASN A 45 7.84 -0.66 1.17
N ARG A 46 8.34 -0.91 -0.05
CA ARG A 46 8.68 0.17 -1.01
C ARG A 46 7.47 0.97 -1.47
N LEU A 47 6.29 0.35 -1.49
CA LEU A 47 5.04 0.98 -1.90
C LEU A 47 4.51 1.90 -0.80
N GLU A 48 4.51 1.44 0.45
CA GLU A 48 4.17 2.25 1.64
C GLU A 48 5.03 3.51 1.73
N ASP A 49 6.33 3.35 1.56
CA ASP A 49 7.29 4.45 1.50
C ASP A 49 6.97 5.48 0.40
N ARG A 50 6.47 5.01 -0.75
CA ARG A 50 6.11 5.86 -1.89
C ARG A 50 4.80 6.60 -1.64
N VAL A 51 3.83 5.92 -1.03
CA VAL A 51 2.55 6.49 -0.65
C VAL A 51 2.73 7.71 0.27
N ILE A 52 3.63 7.62 1.24
CA ILE A 52 3.92 8.71 2.18
C ILE A 52 4.68 9.86 1.50
N ARG A 53 5.74 9.54 0.76
CA ARG A 53 6.66 10.57 0.25
C ARG A 53 6.15 11.29 -1.00
N ASN A 54 5.51 10.58 -1.92
CA ASN A 54 5.04 11.15 -3.17
C ASN A 54 3.81 10.41 -3.69
N PRO A 55 2.61 10.70 -3.14
CA PRO A 55 1.38 10.06 -3.57
C PRO A 55 1.06 10.50 -5.01
N VAL A 56 1.15 9.54 -5.94
CA VAL A 56 0.82 9.73 -7.37
C VAL A 56 -0.21 8.68 -7.82
N PRO A 57 -1.09 8.98 -8.79
CA PRO A 57 -2.11 8.03 -9.25
C PRO A 57 -1.60 6.64 -9.68
N PRO A 58 -0.40 6.48 -10.28
CA PRO A 58 0.18 5.16 -10.54
C PRO A 58 0.36 4.29 -9.29
N THR A 59 0.69 4.87 -8.14
CA THR A 59 0.90 4.14 -6.88
C THR A 59 -0.37 3.41 -6.45
N LEU A 60 -1.53 4.06 -6.57
CA LEU A 60 -2.82 3.44 -6.25
C LEU A 60 -3.13 2.25 -7.17
N ARG A 61 -2.76 2.33 -8.46
CA ARG A 61 -2.91 1.21 -9.41
C ARG A 61 -2.01 0.02 -9.05
N GLU A 62 -0.78 0.29 -8.62
CA GLU A 62 0.14 -0.76 -8.13
C GLU A 62 -0.43 -1.48 -6.90
N ILE A 63 -1.02 -0.75 -5.95
CA ILE A 63 -1.71 -1.33 -4.77
C ILE A 63 -2.83 -2.28 -5.21
N PHE A 64 -3.72 -1.83 -6.10
CA PHE A 64 -4.82 -2.67 -6.58
C PHE A 64 -4.36 -3.88 -7.38
N HIS A 65 -3.30 -3.73 -8.19
CA HIS A 65 -2.71 -4.84 -8.92
C HIS A 65 -2.18 -5.90 -7.94
N LEU A 66 -1.42 -5.49 -6.93
CA LEU A 66 -0.86 -6.43 -5.96
C LEU A 66 -1.96 -7.11 -5.12
N LYS A 67 -3.02 -6.39 -4.77
CA LYS A 67 -4.20 -6.97 -4.10
C LYS A 67 -4.85 -8.08 -4.93
N ARG A 68 -4.90 -7.95 -6.27
CA ARG A 68 -5.39 -9.00 -7.17
C ARG A 68 -4.46 -10.20 -7.20
N VAL A 69 -3.15 -9.97 -7.32
CA VAL A 69 -2.13 -11.05 -7.29
C VAL A 69 -2.22 -11.84 -5.98
N LEU A 70 -2.35 -11.17 -4.84
CA LEU A 70 -2.51 -11.81 -3.53
C LEU A 70 -3.82 -12.61 -3.42
N LEU A 71 -4.92 -12.14 -4.03
CA LEU A 71 -6.18 -12.89 -4.06
C LEU A 71 -6.04 -14.20 -4.86
N ASP A 72 -5.34 -14.16 -5.99
CA ASP A 72 -5.10 -15.35 -6.79
C ASP A 72 -4.19 -16.34 -6.03
N LEU A 73 -3.12 -15.83 -5.41
CA LEU A 73 -2.22 -16.65 -4.59
C LEU A 73 -2.96 -17.28 -3.40
N ARG A 74 -3.86 -16.53 -2.75
CA ARG A 74 -4.69 -17.00 -1.64
C ARG A 74 -5.55 -18.20 -2.06
N ARG A 75 -6.18 -18.12 -3.23
CA ARG A 75 -7.01 -19.20 -3.76
C ARG A 75 -6.19 -20.47 -3.94
N THR A 76 -5.04 -20.37 -4.61
CA THR A 76 -4.15 -21.52 -4.83
C THR A 76 -3.62 -22.10 -3.51
N ALA A 77 -3.17 -21.25 -2.58
CA ALA A 77 -2.67 -21.70 -1.27
C ALA A 77 -3.77 -22.37 -0.42
N THR A 78 -5.00 -21.84 -0.47
CA THR A 78 -6.13 -22.43 0.24
C THR A 78 -6.49 -23.80 -0.33
N SER A 79 -6.54 -23.94 -1.66
CA SER A 79 -6.77 -25.24 -2.30
C SER A 79 -5.67 -26.25 -1.94
N MET A 80 -4.40 -25.83 -1.92
CA MET A 80 -3.30 -26.70 -1.50
C MET A 80 -3.45 -27.13 -0.04
N ARG A 81 -3.85 -26.22 0.85
CA ARG A 81 -4.12 -26.51 2.26
C ARG A 81 -5.23 -27.55 2.42
N GLU A 82 -6.32 -27.43 1.67
CA GLU A 82 -7.44 -28.38 1.69
C GLU A 82 -7.03 -29.77 1.22
N VAL A 83 -6.28 -29.85 0.10
CA VAL A 83 -5.75 -31.11 -0.42
C VAL A 83 -4.79 -31.75 0.58
N ALA A 84 -3.85 -30.98 1.14
CA ALA A 84 -2.90 -31.48 2.13
C ALA A 84 -3.62 -32.00 3.39
N ASN A 85 -4.62 -31.28 3.90
CA ASN A 85 -5.43 -31.73 5.03
C ASN A 85 -6.21 -33.01 4.73
N GLY A 86 -6.76 -33.13 3.51
CA GLY A 86 -7.42 -34.35 3.05
C GLY A 86 -6.47 -35.56 3.04
N LEU A 87 -5.24 -35.36 2.57
CA LEU A 87 -4.19 -36.39 2.57
C LEU A 87 -3.78 -36.77 4.00
N VAL A 88 -3.55 -35.79 4.88
CA VAL A 88 -3.26 -36.05 6.31
C VAL A 88 -4.33 -36.92 6.94
N ARG A 89 -5.62 -36.60 6.74
CA ARG A 89 -6.74 -37.38 7.30
C ARG A 89 -6.81 -38.80 6.74
N ARG A 90 -6.51 -38.97 5.44
CA ARG A 90 -6.50 -40.28 4.78
C ARG A 90 -5.45 -41.21 5.39
N PHE A 91 -4.24 -40.70 5.64
CA PHE A 91 -3.17 -41.49 6.27
C PHE A 91 -3.35 -41.61 7.79
N ASP A 92 -4.16 -40.76 8.43
CA ASP A 92 -4.54 -40.90 9.85
C ASP A 92 -5.54 -42.03 10.09
N THR A 93 -6.40 -42.32 9.10
CA THR A 93 -7.42 -43.39 9.18
C THR A 93 -6.94 -44.73 8.65
N ALA A 94 -5.76 -44.79 8.02
CA ALA A 94 -5.11 -46.03 7.60
C ALA A 94 -4.64 -46.82 8.82
N ARG A 95 -5.52 -47.64 9.39
CA ARG A 95 -5.25 -48.47 10.57
C ARG A 95 -4.37 -49.68 10.23
N SER A 96 -3.27 -49.80 10.99
CA SER A 96 -2.66 -51.04 11.49
C SER A 96 -2.64 -52.24 10.52
N GLY A 97 -1.62 -52.28 9.67
CA GLY A 97 -1.28 -53.40 8.80
C GLY A 97 0.20 -53.35 8.42
N ALA A 98 0.66 -54.20 7.52
CA ALA A 98 2.08 -54.33 7.12
C ALA A 98 2.77 -53.04 6.57
N ARG A 99 2.05 -51.92 6.46
CA ARG A 99 2.51 -50.62 5.94
C ARG A 99 2.43 -49.46 6.95
N GLU A 100 2.18 -49.73 8.22
CA GLU A 100 2.01 -48.71 9.27
C GLU A 100 3.16 -47.67 9.33
N SER A 101 4.41 -48.13 9.17
CA SER A 101 5.58 -47.22 9.14
C SER A 101 5.59 -46.28 7.92
N ILE A 102 5.04 -46.70 6.78
CA ILE A 102 5.00 -45.89 5.56
C ILE A 102 3.87 -44.86 5.66
N ASP A 103 2.69 -45.28 6.13
CA ASP A 103 1.55 -44.38 6.33
C ASP A 103 1.88 -43.29 7.36
N GLN A 104 2.65 -43.62 8.39
CA GLN A 104 3.15 -42.65 9.36
C GLN A 104 4.10 -41.63 8.74
N ASP A 105 5.08 -42.04 7.92
CA ASP A 105 5.99 -41.13 7.21
C ASP A 105 5.23 -40.17 6.28
N LEU A 106 4.28 -40.70 5.50
CA LEU A 106 3.44 -39.91 4.61
C LEU A 106 2.58 -38.91 5.38
N ARG A 107 2.01 -39.31 6.52
CA ARG A 107 1.24 -38.40 7.38
C ARG A 107 2.09 -37.24 7.88
N PHE A 108 3.31 -37.50 8.36
CA PHE A 108 4.23 -36.44 8.79
C PHE A 108 4.59 -35.51 7.63
N TYR A 109 4.88 -36.05 6.46
CA TYR A 109 5.18 -35.29 5.26
C TYR A 109 4.03 -34.33 4.88
N TYR A 110 2.81 -34.86 4.68
CA TYR A 110 1.66 -34.04 4.30
C TYR A 110 1.24 -33.04 5.38
N ARG A 111 1.51 -33.34 6.65
CA ARG A 111 1.34 -32.37 7.74
C ARG A 111 2.28 -31.18 7.58
N GLY A 112 3.54 -31.41 7.21
CA GLY A 112 4.48 -30.33 6.89
C GLY A 112 3.99 -29.46 5.72
N VAL A 113 3.48 -30.09 4.65
CA VAL A 113 2.89 -29.39 3.49
C VAL A 113 1.67 -28.55 3.92
N TYR A 114 0.80 -29.10 4.77
CA TYR A 114 -0.35 -28.40 5.34
C TYR A 114 0.08 -27.19 6.17
N GLU A 115 1.03 -27.36 7.09
CA GLU A 115 1.56 -26.30 7.95
C GLU A 115 2.20 -25.18 7.12
N HIS A 116 2.91 -25.52 6.04
CA HIS A 116 3.45 -24.53 5.12
C HIS A 116 2.34 -23.78 4.38
N ALA A 117 1.31 -24.48 3.88
CA ALA A 117 0.19 -23.86 3.20
C ALA A 117 -0.59 -22.88 4.11
N VAL A 118 -0.77 -23.25 5.39
CA VAL A 118 -1.34 -22.36 6.42
C VAL A 118 -0.51 -21.10 6.55
N ARG A 119 0.81 -21.23 6.73
CA ARG A 119 1.73 -20.09 6.87
C ARG A 119 1.68 -19.15 5.66
N VAL A 120 1.62 -19.71 4.45
CA VAL A 120 1.48 -18.94 3.21
C VAL A 120 0.18 -18.14 3.20
N VAL A 121 -0.94 -18.75 3.58
CA VAL A 121 -2.23 -18.04 3.68
C VAL A 121 -2.15 -16.90 4.70
N ASP A 122 -1.55 -17.13 5.87
CA ASP A 122 -1.43 -16.11 6.92
C ASP A 122 -0.58 -14.90 6.47
N PHE A 123 0.53 -15.14 5.76
CA PHE A 123 1.32 -14.08 5.14
C PHE A 123 0.51 -13.28 4.11
N ILE A 124 -0.27 -13.98 3.28
CA ILE A 124 -1.11 -13.32 2.27
C ILE A 124 -2.15 -12.41 2.94
N GLU A 125 -2.81 -12.85 4.01
CA GLU A 125 -3.75 -12.01 4.75
C GLU A 125 -3.05 -10.79 5.36
N THR A 126 -1.89 -10.98 5.97
CA THR A 126 -1.08 -9.88 6.53
C THR A 126 -0.75 -8.84 5.46
N TYR A 127 -0.30 -9.27 4.27
CA TYR A 127 -0.01 -8.37 3.16
C TYR A 127 -1.25 -7.68 2.59
N ARG A 128 -2.42 -8.33 2.61
CA ARG A 128 -3.68 -7.70 2.21
C ARG A 128 -4.09 -6.61 3.17
N ASP A 129 -3.86 -6.80 4.46
CA ASP A 129 -4.16 -5.81 5.50
C ASP A 129 -3.20 -4.60 5.40
N LEU A 130 -1.90 -4.83 5.19
CA LEU A 130 -0.93 -3.75 4.93
C LEU A 130 -1.32 -2.93 3.68
N LEU A 131 -1.70 -3.60 2.59
CA LEU A 131 -2.17 -2.91 1.38
C LEU A 131 -3.47 -2.15 1.60
N ALA A 132 -4.37 -2.63 2.47
CA ALA A 132 -5.58 -1.88 2.83
C ALA A 132 -5.20 -0.59 3.59
N GLY A 133 -4.35 -0.69 4.61
CA GLY A 133 -3.83 0.46 5.34
C GLY A 133 -3.09 1.45 4.43
N SER A 134 -2.34 0.96 3.45
CA SER A 134 -1.66 1.78 2.45
C SER A 134 -2.63 2.65 1.63
N ILE A 135 -3.85 2.19 1.36
CA ILE A 135 -4.86 2.99 0.65
C ILE A 135 -5.32 4.16 1.51
N ASP A 136 -5.56 3.91 2.81
CA ASP A 136 -6.00 4.96 3.73
C ASP A 136 -4.90 6.02 3.94
N VAL A 137 -3.64 5.57 4.06
CA VAL A 137 -2.48 6.48 4.10
C VAL A 137 -2.36 7.27 2.79
N TYR A 138 -2.60 6.64 1.63
CA TYR A 138 -2.59 7.33 0.33
C TYR A 138 -3.64 8.43 0.25
N LEU A 139 -4.88 8.14 0.64
CA LEU A 139 -5.95 9.14 0.65
C LEU A 139 -5.61 10.29 1.61
N SER A 140 -5.06 9.98 2.78
CA SER A 140 -4.61 10.97 3.76
C SER A 140 -3.48 11.85 3.21
N ALA A 141 -2.48 11.26 2.55
CA ALA A 141 -1.36 11.98 1.96
C ALA A 141 -1.80 12.88 0.79
N VAL A 142 -2.71 12.40 -0.06
CA VAL A 142 -3.31 13.21 -1.13
C VAL A 142 -4.09 14.38 -0.54
N ALA A 143 -4.94 14.14 0.46
CA ALA A 143 -5.71 15.18 1.14
C ALA A 143 -4.80 16.25 1.78
N ASN A 144 -3.72 15.82 2.44
CA ASN A 144 -2.75 16.73 3.02
C ASN A 144 -2.06 17.58 1.95
N ARG A 145 -1.65 16.99 0.83
CA ARG A 145 -1.05 17.72 -0.30
C ARG A 145 -2.03 18.71 -0.93
N THR A 146 -3.30 18.33 -1.09
CA THR A 146 -4.32 19.27 -1.57
C THR A 146 -4.53 20.43 -0.59
N ASN A 147 -4.52 20.15 0.72
CA ASN A 147 -4.62 21.19 1.74
C ASN A 147 -3.43 22.15 1.70
N GLU A 148 -2.22 21.63 1.49
CA GLU A 148 -1.01 22.45 1.35
C GLU A 148 -1.07 23.35 0.11
N VAL A 149 -1.51 22.82 -1.04
CA VAL A 149 -1.73 23.61 -2.26
C VAL A 149 -2.77 24.71 -2.01
N MET A 150 -3.87 24.39 -1.33
CA MET A 150 -4.91 25.37 -0.97
C MET A 150 -4.38 26.46 -0.04
N LYS A 151 -3.51 26.13 0.93
CA LYS A 151 -2.84 27.10 1.81
C LYS A 151 -1.98 28.07 1.00
N ILE A 152 -1.18 27.56 0.07
CA ILE A 152 -0.32 28.39 -0.79
C ILE A 152 -1.17 29.32 -1.68
N LEU A 153 -2.21 28.81 -2.32
CA LEU A 153 -3.11 29.62 -3.15
C LEU A 153 -3.81 30.71 -2.33
N THR A 154 -4.26 30.36 -1.12
CA THR A 154 -4.93 31.29 -0.20
C THR A 154 -3.97 32.35 0.33
N LEU A 155 -2.71 32.00 0.59
CA LEU A 155 -1.67 32.95 0.99
C LEU A 155 -1.46 34.01 -0.10
N TRP A 156 -1.27 33.59 -1.35
CA TRP A 156 -1.15 34.51 -2.48
C TRP A 156 -2.40 35.37 -2.66
N GLY A 157 -3.60 34.78 -2.55
CA GLY A 157 -4.85 35.52 -2.62
C GLY A 157 -5.01 36.56 -1.51
N THR A 158 -4.62 36.22 -0.28
CA THR A 158 -4.69 37.12 0.88
C THR A 158 -3.74 38.31 0.73
N ILE A 159 -2.54 38.09 0.19
CA ILE A 159 -1.57 39.15 -0.09
C ILE A 159 -2.06 40.04 -1.25
N ALA A 160 -2.65 39.43 -2.28
CA ALA A 160 -3.13 40.15 -3.46
C ALA A 160 -4.42 40.96 -3.22
N MET A 161 -5.34 40.47 -2.39
CA MET A 161 -6.67 41.09 -2.18
C MET A 161 -6.60 42.59 -1.87
N PRO A 162 -5.82 43.05 -0.87
CA PRO A 162 -5.73 44.47 -0.55
C PRO A 162 -5.16 45.31 -1.69
N LEU A 163 -4.16 44.78 -2.41
CA LEU A 163 -3.57 45.45 -3.57
C LEU A 163 -4.59 45.58 -4.72
N LEU A 164 -5.41 44.55 -4.94
CA LEU A 164 -6.50 44.59 -5.93
C LEU A 164 -7.55 45.63 -5.55
N VAL A 165 -7.95 45.71 -4.26
CA VAL A 165 -8.87 46.73 -3.76
C VAL A 165 -8.31 48.13 -4.00
N LEU A 166 -7.02 48.36 -3.75
CA LEU A 166 -6.36 49.64 -4.00
C LEU A 166 -6.42 50.04 -5.47
N THR A 167 -5.98 49.12 -6.34
CA THR A 167 -5.91 49.35 -7.79
C THR A 167 -7.31 49.62 -8.34
N ASN A 168 -8.32 48.91 -7.83
CA ASN A 168 -9.71 49.14 -8.21
C ASN A 168 -10.21 50.51 -7.71
N PHE A 169 -9.96 50.86 -6.45
CA PHE A 169 -10.42 52.13 -5.87
C PHE A 169 -9.82 53.35 -6.57
N TYR A 170 -8.52 53.33 -6.88
CA TYR A 170 -7.85 54.41 -7.63
C TYR A 170 -8.04 54.30 -9.15
N GLY A 171 -8.52 53.16 -9.66
CA GLY A 171 -8.92 52.99 -11.07
C GLY A 171 -10.35 53.49 -11.35
N MET A 172 -11.10 53.88 -10.32
CA MET A 172 -12.45 54.41 -10.48
C MET A 172 -12.42 55.84 -11.06
N ASN A 173 -13.20 56.10 -12.11
CA ASN A 173 -13.30 57.41 -12.76
C ASN A 173 -14.26 58.38 -12.01
N VAL A 174 -14.21 58.39 -10.67
CA VAL A 174 -15.05 59.24 -9.81
C VAL A 174 -14.16 60.04 -8.86
N ARG A 175 -14.49 61.33 -8.70
CA ARG A 175 -13.75 62.24 -7.82
C ARG A 175 -13.82 61.77 -6.38
N LEU A 176 -12.68 61.36 -5.84
CA LEU A 176 -12.59 60.85 -4.48
C LEU A 176 -12.63 61.99 -3.45
N PRO A 177 -13.38 61.85 -2.34
CA PRO A 177 -13.22 62.76 -1.21
C PRO A 177 -11.78 62.61 -0.70
N LEU A 178 -11.01 63.71 -0.65
CA LEU A 178 -9.56 63.82 -0.40
C LEU A 178 -8.61 63.89 -1.63
N GLU A 179 -9.12 63.89 -2.87
CA GLU A 179 -8.28 64.01 -4.10
C GLU A 179 -7.39 65.25 -4.15
N GLN A 180 -7.84 66.37 -3.56
CA GLN A 180 -7.15 67.66 -3.62
C GLN A 180 -6.11 67.83 -2.50
N ASN A 181 -6.03 66.89 -1.55
CA ASN A 181 -5.10 66.98 -0.43
C ASN A 181 -3.84 66.12 -0.72
N PRO A 182 -2.66 66.74 -0.90
CA PRO A 182 -1.43 66.00 -1.20
C PRO A 182 -1.00 65.00 -0.11
N TYR A 183 -1.53 65.10 1.10
CA TYR A 183 -1.24 64.18 2.21
C TYR A 183 -2.22 63.01 2.35
N ALA A 184 -3.26 62.93 1.52
CA ALA A 184 -4.33 61.91 1.65
C ALA A 184 -3.88 60.47 1.35
N LEU A 185 -2.83 60.30 0.54
CA LEU A 185 -2.26 58.99 0.18
C LEU A 185 -1.68 58.24 1.39
N ALA A 186 -1.03 58.95 2.31
CA ALA A 186 -0.37 58.37 3.48
C ALA A 186 -1.34 57.67 4.48
N PRO A 187 -2.43 58.31 4.96
CA PRO A 187 -3.37 57.67 5.89
C PRO A 187 -4.18 56.54 5.25
N ILE A 188 -4.52 56.66 3.95
CA ILE A 188 -5.22 55.59 3.21
C ILE A 188 -4.32 54.35 3.09
N GLY A 189 -3.06 54.56 2.69
CA GLY A 189 -2.06 53.49 2.66
C GLY A 189 -1.85 52.83 4.02
N LEU A 190 -1.80 53.61 5.10
CA LEU A 190 -1.64 53.12 6.48
C LEU A 190 -2.81 52.22 6.91
N ILE A 191 -4.06 52.65 6.71
CA ILE A 191 -5.26 51.88 7.06
C ILE A 191 -5.29 50.56 6.28
N MET A 192 -4.85 50.58 5.03
CA MET A 192 -4.85 49.41 4.17
C MET A 192 -3.75 48.40 4.55
N VAL A 193 -2.54 48.88 4.85
CA VAL A 193 -1.47 48.03 5.38
C VAL A 193 -1.89 47.45 6.73
N ALA A 194 -2.52 48.25 7.59
CA ALA A 194 -3.03 47.79 8.88
C ALA A 194 -4.13 46.72 8.73
N SER A 195 -5.09 46.88 7.81
CA SER A 195 -6.14 45.88 7.58
C SER A 195 -5.58 44.58 7.00
N THR A 196 -4.61 44.68 6.09
CA THR A 196 -3.89 43.53 5.52
C THR A 196 -3.15 42.75 6.61
N ILE A 197 -2.41 43.47 7.47
CA ILE A 197 -1.66 42.89 8.59
C ILE A 197 -2.64 42.24 9.59
N LEU A 198 -3.78 42.87 9.87
CA LEU A 198 -4.79 42.33 10.79
C LEU A 198 -5.33 40.99 10.29
N VAL A 199 -5.70 40.90 9.00
CA VAL A 199 -6.18 39.65 8.38
C VAL A 199 -5.08 38.60 8.39
N PHE A 200 -3.84 38.97 8.06
CA PHE A 200 -2.70 38.05 8.09
C PHE A 200 -2.45 37.49 9.50
N ILE A 201 -2.48 38.33 10.53
CA ILE A 201 -2.34 37.93 11.94
C ILE A 201 -3.50 37.03 12.37
N TYR A 202 -4.74 37.36 11.96
CA TYR A 202 -5.92 36.55 12.27
C TYR A 202 -5.80 35.13 11.71
N ILE A 203 -5.40 34.98 10.44
CA ILE A 203 -5.24 33.65 9.81
C ILE A 203 -4.09 32.88 10.47
N ARG A 204 -2.96 33.55 10.80
CA ARG A 204 -1.84 32.95 11.54
C ARG A 204 -2.25 32.43 12.92
N ARG A 205 -3.07 33.17 13.67
CA ARG A 205 -3.49 32.80 15.03
C ARG A 205 -4.43 31.61 15.09
N LYS A 206 -5.22 31.36 14.05
CA LYS A 206 -6.22 30.30 14.06
C LYS A 206 -5.65 28.91 13.74
N HIS A 207 -4.34 28.78 13.53
CA HIS A 207 -3.66 27.53 13.13
C HIS A 207 -4.30 26.81 11.93
N TRP A 208 -5.05 27.54 11.10
CA TRP A 208 -5.51 27.04 9.80
C TRP A 208 -4.37 27.06 8.75
N MET A 209 -3.18 27.50 9.18
CA MET A 209 -1.89 27.32 8.53
C MET A 209 -1.03 26.38 9.35
#